data_AF-A0A7H4P474-F1
#
_entry.id   AF-A0A7H4P474-F1
#
_cell.length_a   1.000
_cell.length_b   1.000
_cell.length_c   1.000
_cell.angle_alpha   90.00
_cell.angle_beta   90.00
_cell.angle_gamma   90.00
#
_symmetry.space_group_name_H-M   'P 1'
#
loop_
_entity.id
_entity.type
_entity.pdbx_description
1 polymer ?
#
loop_
_entity_poly.entity_id
_entity_poly.type
_entity_poly.pdbx_seq_one_letter_code
_entity_poly.pdbx_strand_id
1 'polypeptide(L)'
;MAVALLAWWLQKRLTGDKEVTSVTGKPGENSGAELGWLALPATLLMASVGGVAVMLPGASMVLTSLMSTLSGGIHGDNFTLRHFTALFAQQGDALSALGTSLSLALASALIVGVIGLLAAWLVLVQKMKGSAIVDALSLMPAALPGVVVGVGLILLWNQPFWPVSPYNTGFMLLLSYCCLLLPWPVRYVGSALRLLGHNLEPAARVHGATPLQALRLIVLPLVFPALLAAMLMVFAIASRELVTSLLLAPAGTQTVAVFIWRQFEQGSPGQGMAMASLTLFTGLGLMLSALALMQRGARGNNADRTKYAIRRQKKAINVGHRLLEALMSPFLSAYFSRLGWVGTPDVSLNTLRELHIHHNGAIPFENLDVLLPREIHLDDRTLEDKLIHGRRGGYCFEQNGLLERALREIGFNVRSLLGRVVLANPPHMPPRTHRLLLVDVEGERWIADVGFGGQTLTAPIKLLADIEQATPHGEYRLIYEGDEWALQFSHHGHWQSMYHFDLGRQYAADYVMGNFWSAHWPQSHFRHHLLMCRHLPDGGKMTLTNFHFTHWDKNHVVEKLDLADVPALYEALKTRFGLGVDDAKYGFSEAELAAVMAAFDTHPEAGK
;
A
#
# COMPACT_ATOMS: atom_id res chain seq x y z
N MET A 1 32.77 22.91 -1.05
CA MET A 1 31.56 23.68 -0.71
C MET A 1 30.87 24.28 -1.95
N ALA A 2 31.55 25.12 -2.76
CA ALA A 2 30.95 25.71 -3.97
C ALA A 2 30.36 24.69 -4.95
N VAL A 3 31.07 23.58 -5.22
CA VAL A 3 30.60 22.49 -6.10
C VAL A 3 29.34 21.80 -5.55
N ALA A 4 29.29 21.53 -4.25
CA ALA A 4 28.12 20.91 -3.60
C ALA A 4 26.90 21.85 -3.57
N LEU A 5 27.13 23.15 -3.32
CA LEU A 5 26.07 24.17 -3.37
C LEU A 5 25.56 24.39 -4.79
N LEU A 6 26.46 24.37 -5.79
CA LEU A 6 26.11 24.44 -7.21
C LEU A 6 25.31 23.22 -7.64
N ALA A 7 25.74 22.00 -7.24
CA ALA A 7 25.03 20.76 -7.53
C ALA A 7 23.64 20.73 -6.87
N TRP A 8 23.52 21.16 -5.60
CA TRP A 8 22.23 21.28 -4.92
C TRP A 8 21.31 22.31 -5.58
N TRP A 9 21.85 23.48 -5.96
CA TRP A 9 21.09 24.52 -6.65
C TRP A 9 20.63 24.05 -8.05
N LEU A 10 21.52 23.37 -8.78
CA LEU A 10 21.23 22.81 -10.10
C LEU A 10 20.19 21.69 -10.00
N GLN A 11 20.32 20.78 -9.03
CA GLN A 11 19.33 19.75 -8.73
C GLN A 11 17.97 20.39 -8.46
N LYS A 12 17.90 21.34 -7.52
CA LYS A 12 16.66 22.03 -7.16
C LYS A 12 16.01 22.74 -8.37
N ARG A 13 16.80 23.27 -9.29
CA ARG A 13 16.33 23.94 -10.51
C ARG A 13 15.87 22.95 -11.58
N LEU A 14 16.55 21.81 -11.73
CA LEU A 14 16.24 20.77 -12.72
C LEU A 14 15.02 19.92 -12.30
N THR A 15 14.85 19.65 -11.01
CA THR A 15 13.73 18.83 -10.48
C THR A 15 12.54 19.67 -10.00
N GLY A 16 12.36 20.89 -10.53
CA GLY A 16 11.40 21.88 -10.01
C GLY A 16 9.98 21.35 -9.74
N ASP A 17 9.34 21.91 -8.71
CA ASP A 17 7.92 21.90 -8.25
C ASP A 17 6.98 20.73 -8.60
N LYS A 18 7.50 19.55 -8.95
CA LYS A 18 6.70 18.33 -9.00
C LYS A 18 6.52 17.81 -7.58
N GLU A 19 5.63 18.46 -6.82
CA GLU A 19 5.12 17.93 -5.57
C GLU A 19 4.31 16.66 -5.87
N VAL A 20 4.94 15.50 -5.66
CA VAL A 20 4.22 14.23 -5.65
C VAL A 20 3.59 14.07 -4.27
N THR A 21 2.39 14.63 -4.11
CA THR A 21 1.57 14.43 -2.90
C THR A 21 0.86 13.09 -2.99
N SER A 22 1.08 12.23 -2.00
CA SER A 22 0.20 11.09 -1.74
C SER A 22 -1.15 11.64 -1.28
N VAL A 23 -2.20 11.45 -2.10
CA VAL A 23 -3.57 11.93 -1.80
C VAL A 23 -4.17 11.22 -0.57
N THR A 24 -3.56 10.14 -0.09
CA THR A 24 -4.12 9.27 0.96
C THR A 24 -3.37 9.31 2.29
N GLY A 25 -2.29 10.09 2.40
CA GLY A 25 -1.46 10.15 3.62
C GLY A 25 -0.76 8.85 3.99
N LYS A 26 -0.81 7.83 3.11
CA LYS A 26 -0.03 6.58 3.23
C LYS A 26 1.05 6.54 2.14
N PRO A 27 2.25 6.02 2.42
CA PRO A 27 3.28 5.86 1.40
C PRO A 27 2.76 4.90 0.33
N GLY A 28 2.59 5.40 -0.90
CA GLY A 28 2.33 4.54 -2.05
C GLY A 28 3.63 3.90 -2.50
N GLU A 29 3.64 2.58 -2.71
CA GLU A 29 4.80 1.90 -3.27
C GLU A 29 4.96 2.31 -4.75
N ASN A 30 6.15 2.79 -5.07
CA ASN A 30 6.51 3.27 -6.40
C ASN A 30 6.80 2.03 -7.26
N SER A 31 5.87 1.60 -8.12
CA SER A 31 6.12 0.51 -9.06
C SER A 31 7.04 1.03 -10.18
N GLY A 32 8.35 0.78 -10.02
CA GLY A 32 9.33 1.01 -11.08
C GLY A 32 9.05 0.14 -12.31
N ALA A 33 9.70 0.46 -13.43
CA ALA A 33 9.61 -0.33 -14.66
C ALA A 33 10.09 -1.78 -14.42
N GLU A 34 9.35 -2.77 -14.90
CA GLU A 34 9.73 -4.17 -14.78
C GLU A 34 10.84 -4.53 -15.78
N LEU A 35 11.98 -5.03 -15.27
CA LEU A 35 13.14 -5.42 -16.09
C LEU A 35 12.97 -6.77 -16.82
N GLY A 36 11.83 -7.46 -16.68
CA GLY A 36 11.57 -8.75 -17.34
C GLY A 36 12.68 -9.79 -17.08
N TRP A 37 13.20 -10.42 -18.14
CA TRP A 37 14.29 -11.40 -18.05
C TRP A 37 15.61 -10.83 -17.50
N LEU A 38 15.81 -9.50 -17.58
CA LEU A 38 16.96 -8.82 -16.98
C LEU A 38 16.80 -8.62 -15.46
N ALA A 39 15.62 -8.88 -14.89
CA ALA A 39 15.40 -8.73 -13.46
C ALA A 39 16.27 -9.68 -12.64
N LEU A 40 16.40 -10.95 -13.04
CA LEU A 40 17.24 -11.92 -12.35
C LEU A 40 18.73 -11.53 -12.39
N PRO A 41 19.36 -11.26 -13.56
CA PRO A 41 20.76 -10.83 -13.59
C PRO A 41 20.96 -9.47 -12.93
N ALA A 42 20.02 -8.52 -13.03
CA ALA A 42 20.12 -7.24 -12.32
C ALA A 42 20.02 -7.41 -10.80
N THR A 43 19.12 -8.28 -10.32
CA THR A 43 18.98 -8.58 -8.88
C THR A 43 20.21 -9.31 -8.37
N LEU A 44 20.75 -10.28 -9.11
CA LEU A 44 22.00 -10.96 -8.77
C LEU A 44 23.20 -10.00 -8.78
N LEU A 45 23.27 -9.09 -9.74
CA LEU A 45 24.29 -8.04 -9.77
C LEU A 45 24.17 -7.11 -8.56
N MET A 46 22.97 -6.61 -8.24
CA MET A 46 22.77 -5.73 -7.08
C MET A 46 23.01 -6.47 -5.76
N ALA A 47 22.57 -7.73 -5.63
CA ALA A 47 22.80 -8.56 -4.48
C ALA A 47 24.28 -8.90 -4.30
N SER A 48 25.00 -9.17 -5.39
CA SER A 48 26.46 -9.40 -5.35
C SER A 48 27.22 -8.13 -5.01
N VAL A 49 26.88 -6.98 -5.59
CA VAL A 49 27.49 -5.69 -5.23
C VAL A 49 27.26 -5.38 -3.75
N GLY A 50 26.03 -5.50 -3.26
CA GLY A 50 25.71 -5.30 -1.85
C GLY A 50 26.37 -6.33 -0.93
N GLY A 51 26.39 -7.60 -1.33
CA GLY A 51 27.04 -8.68 -0.61
C GLY A 51 28.54 -8.49 -0.50
N VAL A 52 29.21 -8.16 -1.61
CA VAL A 52 30.65 -7.88 -1.63
C VAL A 52 30.97 -6.60 -0.84
N ALA A 53 30.17 -5.54 -0.96
CA ALA A 53 30.43 -4.28 -0.26
C ALA A 53 30.23 -4.35 1.26
N VAL A 54 29.33 -5.22 1.74
CA VAL A 54 28.96 -5.31 3.16
C VAL A 54 29.46 -6.59 3.83
N MET A 55 29.15 -7.75 3.25
CA MET A 55 29.46 -9.05 3.86
C MET A 55 30.94 -9.36 3.82
N LEU A 56 31.65 -9.02 2.74
CA LEU A 56 33.09 -9.32 2.63
C LEU A 56 33.92 -8.54 3.67
N PRO A 57 33.79 -7.20 3.83
CA PRO A 57 34.49 -6.48 4.90
C PRO A 57 34.05 -6.93 6.29
N GLY A 58 32.76 -7.19 6.50
CA GLY A 58 32.23 -7.67 7.78
C GLY A 58 32.77 -9.04 8.16
N ALA A 59 32.80 -9.98 7.22
CA ALA A 59 33.37 -11.32 7.40
C ALA A 59 34.87 -11.25 7.62
N SER A 60 35.60 -10.43 6.85
CA SER A 60 37.04 -10.20 7.02
C SER A 60 37.36 -9.65 8.42
N MET A 61 36.56 -8.71 8.90
CA MET A 61 36.69 -8.12 10.24
C MET A 61 36.48 -9.18 11.33
N VAL A 62 35.40 -9.97 11.25
CA VAL A 62 35.11 -11.02 12.24
C VAL A 62 36.17 -12.13 12.18
N LEU A 63 36.55 -12.56 10.99
CA LEU A 63 37.57 -13.59 10.80
C LEU A 63 38.93 -13.14 11.38
N THR A 64 39.35 -11.90 11.10
CA THR A 64 40.58 -11.34 11.66
C THR A 64 40.53 -11.26 13.18
N SER A 65 39.36 -10.97 13.76
CA SER A 65 39.17 -10.95 15.22
C SER A 65 39.28 -12.32 15.89
N LEU A 66 39.07 -13.39 15.12
CA LEU A 66 39.14 -14.78 15.58
C LEU A 66 40.48 -15.44 15.24
N MET A 67 41.35 -14.80 14.46
CA MET A 67 42.65 -15.35 14.08
C MET A 67 43.75 -14.95 15.07
N SER A 68 44.62 -15.89 15.43
CA SER A 68 45.75 -15.63 16.34
C SER A 68 46.82 -14.77 15.67
N THR A 69 47.12 -15.05 14.40
CA THR A 69 48.01 -14.26 13.54
C THR A 69 47.41 -14.13 12.14
N LEU A 70 47.58 -12.97 11.51
CA LEU A 70 47.09 -12.74 10.14
C LEU A 70 47.80 -13.66 9.13
N SER A 71 49.10 -13.89 9.35
CA SER A 71 49.96 -14.71 8.49
C SER A 71 49.67 -16.20 8.53
N GLY A 72 49.03 -16.71 9.60
CA GLY A 72 48.71 -18.13 9.76
C GLY A 72 47.54 -18.65 8.89
N GLY A 73 46.83 -17.74 8.21
CA GLY A 73 45.70 -18.10 7.33
C GLY A 73 44.50 -18.73 8.06
N ILE A 74 43.53 -19.23 7.30
CA ILE A 74 42.27 -19.78 7.84
C ILE A 74 42.44 -21.28 8.12
N HIS A 75 42.92 -21.63 9.31
CA HIS A 75 43.11 -23.00 9.76
C HIS A 75 42.58 -23.17 11.19
N GLY A 76 42.12 -24.38 11.54
CA GLY A 76 41.57 -24.71 12.86
C GLY A 76 42.46 -24.25 14.03
N ASP A 77 43.78 -24.47 13.90
CA ASP A 77 44.78 -24.17 14.93
C ASP A 77 45.08 -22.67 15.06
N ASN A 78 44.66 -21.85 14.10
CA ASN A 78 44.84 -20.39 14.12
C ASN A 78 43.62 -19.68 14.72
N PHE A 79 42.54 -20.37 15.08
CA PHE A 79 41.38 -19.76 15.71
C PHE A 79 41.60 -19.53 17.22
N THR A 80 41.25 -18.34 17.70
CA THR A 80 41.40 -17.95 19.10
C THR A 80 40.34 -16.93 19.52
N LEU A 81 39.98 -16.95 20.81
CA LEU A 81 39.15 -15.92 21.45
C LEU A 81 39.96 -14.94 22.30
N ARG A 82 41.30 -15.01 22.24
CA ARG A 82 42.21 -14.17 23.05
C ARG A 82 41.97 -12.68 22.85
N HIS A 83 41.66 -12.27 21.63
CA HIS A 83 41.40 -10.85 21.33
C HIS A 83 40.14 -10.35 22.03
N PHE A 84 39.11 -11.18 22.16
CA PHE A 84 37.89 -10.85 22.90
C PHE A 84 38.14 -10.86 24.41
N THR A 85 38.83 -11.86 24.95
CA THR A 85 39.14 -11.90 26.40
C THR A 85 40.00 -10.71 26.84
N ALA A 86 40.90 -10.23 25.98
CA ALA A 86 41.69 -9.03 26.21
C ALA A 86 40.83 -7.75 26.34
N LEU A 87 39.68 -7.67 25.66
CA LEU A 87 38.77 -6.52 25.78
C LEU A 87 38.07 -6.46 27.15
N PHE A 88 37.87 -7.61 27.80
CA PHE A 88 37.17 -7.72 29.09
C PHE A 88 38.10 -7.88 30.30
N ALA A 89 39.42 -7.83 30.11
CA ALA A 89 40.38 -7.90 31.20
C ALA A 89 40.25 -6.68 32.14
N GLN A 90 40.50 -6.85 33.45
CA GLN A 90 40.26 -5.87 34.54
C GLN A 90 40.89 -4.46 34.35
N GLN A 91 41.78 -4.26 33.38
CA GLN A 91 42.44 -2.98 33.05
C GLN A 91 41.99 -2.39 31.69
N GLY A 92 40.94 -2.94 31.06
CA GLY A 92 40.58 -2.63 29.67
C GLY A 92 39.84 -1.31 29.46
N ASP A 93 40.44 -0.39 28.70
CA ASP A 93 39.79 0.82 28.16
C ASP A 93 38.65 0.52 27.18
N ALA A 94 38.52 -0.73 26.71
CA ALA A 94 37.60 -1.13 25.65
C ALA A 94 36.11 -0.96 26.02
N LEU A 95 35.70 -1.36 27.23
CA LEU A 95 34.31 -1.20 27.69
C LEU A 95 33.94 0.27 27.88
N SER A 96 34.88 1.07 28.39
CA SER A 96 34.73 2.53 28.50
C SER A 96 34.58 3.17 27.13
N ALA A 97 35.40 2.73 26.15
CA ALA A 97 35.33 3.23 24.77
C ALA A 97 34.00 2.88 24.10
N LEU A 98 33.50 1.66 24.31
CA LEU A 98 32.19 1.21 23.84
C LEU A 98 31.08 2.05 24.47
N GLY A 99 31.06 2.20 25.79
CA GLY A 99 30.07 3.00 26.52
C GLY A 99 30.06 4.47 26.09
N THR A 100 31.23 5.07 25.92
CA THR A 100 31.39 6.45 25.44
C THR A 100 30.80 6.61 24.04
N SER A 101 31.08 5.69 23.13
CA SER A 101 30.61 5.80 21.74
C SER A 101 29.12 5.57 21.60
N LEU A 102 28.59 4.58 22.33
CA LEU A 102 27.16 4.29 22.34
C LEU A 102 26.36 5.41 23.01
N SER A 103 26.88 6.01 24.09
CA SER A 103 26.22 7.15 24.75
C SER A 103 26.24 8.42 23.89
N LEU A 104 27.37 8.74 23.26
CA LEU A 104 27.47 9.84 22.29
C LEU A 104 26.54 9.62 21.10
N ALA A 105 26.48 8.41 20.56
CA ALA A 105 25.61 8.06 19.45
C ALA A 105 24.13 8.20 19.82
N LEU A 106 23.73 7.71 21.00
CA LEU A 106 22.36 7.82 21.50
C LEU A 106 21.98 9.28 21.78
N ALA A 107 22.85 10.04 22.45
CA ALA A 107 22.63 11.45 22.73
C ALA A 107 22.50 12.26 21.44
N SER A 108 23.39 12.03 20.47
CA SER A 108 23.33 12.67 19.15
C SER A 108 22.03 12.32 18.43
N ALA A 109 21.64 11.04 18.40
CA ALA A 109 20.40 10.60 17.77
C ALA A 109 19.16 11.29 18.38
N LEU A 110 19.10 11.40 19.71
CA LEU A 110 17.98 12.06 20.41
C LEU A 110 17.94 13.56 20.13
N ILE A 111 19.07 14.25 20.31
CA ILE A 111 19.15 15.71 20.13
C ILE A 111 18.84 16.08 18.68
N VAL A 112 19.52 15.42 17.75
CA VAL A 112 19.39 15.71 16.32
C VAL A 112 18.03 15.26 15.78
N GLY A 113 17.46 14.17 16.31
CA GLY A 113 16.09 13.76 15.98
C GLY A 113 15.08 14.85 16.31
N VAL A 114 15.16 15.43 17.52
CA VAL A 114 14.27 16.53 17.94
C VAL A 114 14.51 17.79 17.12
N ILE A 115 15.75 18.23 16.98
CA ILE A 115 16.09 19.44 16.20
C ILE A 115 15.67 19.27 14.75
N GLY A 116 15.94 18.09 14.16
CA GLY A 116 15.63 17.81 12.77
C GLY A 116 14.13 17.71 12.50
N LEU A 117 13.34 17.14 13.42
CA LEU A 117 11.88 17.19 13.37
C LEU A 117 11.37 18.63 13.37
N LEU A 118 11.86 19.46 14.29
CA LEU A 118 11.44 20.86 14.41
C LEU A 118 11.83 21.66 13.16
N ALA A 119 13.06 21.52 12.68
CA ALA A 119 13.52 22.19 11.46
C ALA A 119 12.70 21.77 10.25
N ALA A 120 12.45 20.46 10.07
CA ALA A 120 11.62 19.97 8.96
C ALA A 120 10.17 20.47 9.07
N TRP A 121 9.58 20.46 10.27
CA TRP A 121 8.21 20.96 10.51
C TRP A 121 8.08 22.47 10.27
N LEU A 122 9.04 23.26 10.73
CA LEU A 122 9.07 24.71 10.52
C LEU A 122 9.22 25.11 9.05
N VAL A 123 10.09 24.40 8.33
CA VAL A 123 10.38 24.67 6.91
C VAL A 123 9.23 24.22 6.01
N LEU A 124 8.69 23.02 6.22
CA LEU A 124 7.73 22.40 5.31
C LEU A 124 6.28 22.70 5.66
N VAL A 125 5.95 22.82 6.95
CA VAL A 125 4.56 22.94 7.41
C VAL A 125 4.20 24.36 7.84
N GLN A 126 4.99 24.98 8.73
CA GLN A 126 4.71 26.35 9.20
C GLN A 126 4.97 27.43 8.13
N LYS A 127 5.81 27.14 7.12
CA LYS A 127 6.21 28.08 6.06
C LYS A 127 6.67 29.44 6.61
N MET A 128 7.48 29.42 7.68
CA MET A 128 7.98 30.65 8.31
C MET A 128 8.84 31.50 7.37
N LYS A 129 8.84 32.83 7.58
CA LYS A 129 9.77 33.75 6.88
C LYS A 129 11.21 33.33 7.20
N GLY A 130 12.00 33.02 6.18
CA GLY A 130 13.37 32.50 6.34
C GLY A 130 13.50 30.97 6.31
N SER A 131 12.44 30.22 5.96
CA SER A 131 12.50 28.76 5.79
C SER A 131 13.64 28.29 4.88
N ALA A 132 13.95 29.05 3.82
CA ALA A 132 15.08 28.77 2.93
C ALA A 132 16.45 28.82 3.64
N ILE A 133 16.62 29.72 4.60
CA ILE A 133 17.86 29.83 5.39
C ILE A 133 17.97 28.66 6.35
N VAL A 134 16.87 28.31 7.04
CA VAL A 134 16.84 27.15 7.96
C VAL A 134 17.10 25.84 7.20
N ASP A 135 16.50 25.66 6.02
CA ASP A 135 16.73 24.50 5.15
C ASP A 135 18.21 24.44 4.71
N ALA A 136 18.78 25.57 4.27
CA ALA A 136 20.17 25.65 3.85
C ALA A 136 21.16 25.36 5.01
N LEU A 137 20.98 25.99 6.17
CA LEU A 137 21.84 25.81 7.34
C LEU A 137 21.78 24.38 7.88
N SER A 138 20.61 23.75 7.80
CA SER A 138 20.41 22.37 8.24
C SER A 138 21.07 21.34 7.31
N LEU A 139 21.30 21.70 6.04
CA LEU A 139 21.94 20.85 5.03
C LEU A 139 23.44 21.12 4.87
N MET A 140 23.90 22.32 5.23
CA MET A 140 25.30 22.74 5.09
C MET A 140 26.30 21.74 5.69
N PRO A 141 26.07 21.12 6.86
CA PRO A 141 27.02 20.16 7.44
C PRO A 141 27.30 18.95 6.55
N ALA A 142 26.35 18.51 5.72
CA ALA A 142 26.56 17.38 4.80
C ALA A 142 27.61 17.70 3.70
N ALA A 143 27.88 18.98 3.45
CA ALA A 143 28.88 19.42 2.48
C ALA A 143 30.27 19.63 3.10
N LEU A 144 30.40 19.52 4.42
CA LEU A 144 31.64 19.74 5.15
C LEU A 144 32.26 18.40 5.56
N PRO A 145 33.54 18.15 5.23
CA PRO A 145 34.28 17.03 5.82
C PRO A 145 34.31 17.14 7.35
N GLY A 146 34.29 16.00 8.05
CA GLY A 146 34.34 15.97 9.52
C GLY A 146 35.52 16.75 10.12
N VAL A 147 36.68 16.71 9.46
CA VAL A 147 37.87 17.49 9.84
C VAL A 147 37.58 18.98 9.87
N VAL A 148 36.85 19.50 8.88
CA VAL A 148 36.55 20.93 8.76
C VAL A 148 35.64 21.37 9.89
N VAL A 149 34.64 20.56 10.25
CA VAL A 149 33.78 20.83 11.40
C VAL A 149 34.60 20.77 12.68
N GLY A 150 35.40 19.73 12.88
CA GLY A 150 36.25 19.57 14.06
C GLY A 150 37.20 20.76 14.28
N VAL A 151 38.02 21.09 13.29
CA VAL A 151 38.94 22.23 13.35
C VAL A 151 38.17 23.55 13.48
N GLY A 152 37.05 23.71 12.78
CA GLY A 152 36.21 24.90 12.88
C GLY A 152 35.69 25.14 14.31
N LEU A 153 35.24 24.09 15.00
CA LEU A 153 34.79 24.22 16.39
C LEU A 153 35.95 24.58 17.34
N ILE A 154 37.15 24.02 17.12
CA ILE A 154 38.36 24.41 17.88
C ILE A 154 38.65 25.89 17.69
N LEU A 155 38.72 26.36 16.45
CA LEU A 155 39.03 27.75 16.14
C LEU A 155 37.97 28.72 16.65
N LEU A 156 36.69 28.33 16.61
CA LEU A 156 35.57 29.14 17.10
C LEU A 156 35.63 29.37 18.60
N TRP A 157 35.84 28.31 19.38
CA TRP A 157 35.83 28.38 20.85
C TRP A 157 37.17 28.71 21.49
N ASN A 158 38.21 28.85 20.68
CA ASN A 158 39.49 29.45 21.06
C ASN A 158 39.50 30.99 20.89
N GLN A 159 38.41 31.58 20.39
CA GLN A 159 38.32 33.04 20.24
C GLN A 159 38.15 33.73 21.61
N PRO A 160 38.81 34.88 21.82
CA PRO A 160 38.87 35.55 23.13
C PRO A 160 37.54 36.17 23.59
N PHE A 161 36.53 36.25 22.72
CA PHE A 161 35.24 36.85 23.05
C PHE A 161 34.29 35.89 23.80
N TRP A 162 34.57 34.59 23.85
CA TRP A 162 33.73 33.63 24.55
C TRP A 162 34.14 33.54 26.04
N PRO A 163 33.20 33.77 26.99
CA PRO A 163 33.51 33.72 28.42
C PRO A 163 33.67 32.29 28.97
N VAL A 164 33.16 31.28 28.26
CA VAL A 164 33.25 29.86 28.63
C VAL A 164 33.61 29.06 27.38
N SER A 165 34.65 28.21 27.48
CA SER A 165 35.05 27.32 26.39
C SER A 165 34.66 25.88 26.70
N PRO A 166 33.86 25.20 25.84
CA PRO A 166 33.60 23.77 25.93
C PRO A 166 34.81 22.93 25.46
N TYR A 167 35.94 23.55 25.15
CA TYR A 167 37.15 22.86 24.72
C TYR A 167 37.60 21.82 25.74
N ASN A 168 38.10 20.68 25.26
CA ASN A 168 38.50 19.53 26.09
C ASN A 168 37.35 19.01 26.98
N THR A 169 36.10 19.06 26.50
CA THR A 169 34.95 18.42 27.17
C THR A 169 34.21 17.49 26.21
N GLY A 170 33.51 16.48 26.76
CA GLY A 170 32.64 15.60 25.96
C GLY A 170 31.48 16.33 25.28
N PHE A 171 31.12 17.52 25.75
CA PHE A 171 30.10 18.36 25.12
C PHE A 171 30.53 18.85 23.73
N MET A 172 31.81 19.22 23.56
CA MET A 172 32.31 19.67 22.26
C MET A 172 32.28 18.54 21.22
N LEU A 173 32.58 17.31 21.66
CA LEU A 173 32.48 16.12 20.83
C LEU A 173 31.02 15.81 20.46
N LEU A 174 30.11 15.83 21.43
CA LEU A 174 28.67 15.66 21.19
C LEU A 174 28.11 16.72 20.23
N LEU A 175 28.53 17.97 20.39
CA LEU A 175 28.12 19.07 19.52
C LEU A 175 28.59 18.84 18.08
N SER A 176 29.85 18.42 17.90
CA SER A 176 30.39 18.08 16.58
C SER A 176 29.56 17.01 15.88
N TYR A 177 29.17 15.96 16.60
CA TYR A 177 28.31 14.90 16.07
C TYR A 177 26.93 15.44 15.71
N CYS A 178 26.35 16.27 16.58
CA CYS A 178 25.06 16.90 16.32
C CYS A 178 25.09 17.76 15.05
N CYS A 179 26.13 18.57 14.87
CA CYS A 179 26.34 19.40 13.70
C CYS A 179 26.43 18.55 12.43
N LEU A 180 27.31 17.54 12.41
CA LEU A 180 27.54 16.70 11.24
C LEU A 180 26.32 15.88 10.82
N LEU A 181 25.54 15.42 11.80
CA LEU A 181 24.47 14.45 11.56
C LEU A 181 23.07 15.07 11.45
N LEU A 182 22.94 16.38 11.66
CA LEU A 182 21.69 17.14 11.48
C LEU A 182 20.95 16.95 10.14
N PRO A 183 21.65 16.86 9.00
CA PRO A 183 20.97 16.69 7.72
C PRO A 183 20.09 15.44 7.65
N TRP A 184 20.44 14.36 8.37
CA TRP A 184 19.74 13.07 8.25
C TRP A 184 18.29 13.14 8.72
N PRO A 185 17.96 13.55 9.98
CA PRO A 185 16.56 13.63 10.39
C PRO A 185 15.78 14.72 9.65
N VAL A 186 16.42 15.83 9.28
CA VAL A 186 15.77 16.89 8.49
C VAL A 186 15.30 16.40 7.13
N ARG A 187 16.05 15.51 6.46
CA ARG A 187 15.64 14.92 5.18
C ARG A 187 14.65 13.77 5.35
N TYR A 188 14.90 12.85 6.27
CA TYR A 188 14.04 11.68 6.45
C TYR A 188 12.65 12.06 6.96
N VAL A 189 12.57 12.92 7.97
CA VAL A 189 11.31 13.46 8.47
C VAL A 189 10.68 14.39 7.43
N GLY A 190 11.49 15.18 6.73
CA GLY A 190 10.99 16.06 5.66
C GLY A 190 10.27 15.31 4.53
N SER A 191 10.82 14.15 4.12
CA SER A 191 10.15 13.26 3.16
C SER A 191 8.83 12.71 3.70
N ALA A 192 8.78 12.29 4.96
CA ALA A 192 7.55 11.82 5.59
C ALA A 192 6.48 12.93 5.71
N LEU A 193 6.89 14.15 6.05
CA LEU A 193 5.98 15.31 6.12
C LEU A 193 5.37 15.65 4.76
N ARG A 194 6.16 15.60 3.68
CA ARG A 194 5.65 15.84 2.32
C ARG A 194 4.61 14.81 1.89
N LEU A 195 4.70 13.58 2.39
CA LEU A 195 3.72 12.52 2.11
C LEU A 195 2.38 12.71 2.85
N LEU A 196 2.34 13.41 3.99
CA LEU A 196 1.13 13.59 4.80
C LEU A 196 0.15 14.63 4.23
N GLY A 197 0.53 15.37 3.18
CA GLY A 197 -0.27 16.42 2.58
C GLY A 197 -0.39 17.68 3.45
N HIS A 198 -0.62 18.84 2.82
CA HIS A 198 -0.57 20.14 3.50
C HIS A 198 -1.81 20.47 4.37
N ASN A 199 -2.77 19.55 4.50
CA ASN A 199 -4.12 19.87 5.00
C ASN A 199 -4.38 19.49 6.48
N LEU A 200 -3.56 18.61 7.07
CA LEU A 200 -3.83 18.09 8.43
C LEU A 200 -3.74 19.18 9.51
N GLU A 201 -2.72 20.04 9.45
CA GLU A 201 -2.53 21.11 10.43
C GLU A 201 -3.50 22.30 10.24
N PRO A 202 -3.79 22.78 9.02
CA PRO A 202 -4.87 23.74 8.79
C PRO A 202 -6.23 23.23 9.29
N ALA A 203 -6.57 21.97 9.06
CA ALA A 203 -7.81 21.38 9.59
C ALA A 203 -7.84 21.40 11.12
N ALA A 204 -6.74 21.01 11.78
CA ALA A 204 -6.64 21.08 13.24
C ALA A 204 -6.79 22.51 13.78
N ARG A 205 -6.26 23.51 13.06
CA ARG A 205 -6.41 24.93 13.42
C ARG A 205 -7.84 25.45 13.30
N VAL A 206 -8.61 25.01 12.29
CA VAL A 206 -10.04 25.35 12.16
C VAL A 206 -10.84 24.85 13.37
N HIS A 207 -10.43 23.72 13.95
CA HIS A 207 -11.01 23.18 15.18
C HIS A 207 -10.40 23.77 16.48
N GLY A 208 -9.62 24.85 16.39
CA GLY A 208 -9.08 25.58 17.54
C GLY A 208 -7.79 25.01 18.14
N ALA A 209 -7.15 24.02 17.51
CA ALA A 209 -5.88 23.49 17.99
C ALA A 209 -4.70 24.45 17.70
N THR A 210 -3.81 24.62 18.67
CA THR A 210 -2.55 25.37 18.48
C THR A 210 -1.56 24.56 17.62
N PRO A 211 -0.59 25.21 16.94
CA PRO A 211 0.44 24.53 16.15
C PRO A 211 1.23 23.48 16.94
N LEU A 212 1.52 23.75 18.21
CA LEU A 212 2.25 22.82 19.07
C LEU A 212 1.39 21.61 19.47
N GLN A 213 0.07 21.80 19.64
CA GLN A 213 -0.86 20.69 19.84
C GLN A 213 -0.99 19.84 18.58
N ALA A 214 -1.08 20.46 17.40
CA ALA A 214 -1.08 19.76 16.12
C ALA A 214 0.23 18.98 15.91
N LEU A 215 1.38 19.59 16.22
CA LEU A 215 2.68 18.91 16.17
C LEU A 215 2.71 17.68 17.09
N ARG A 216 2.32 17.83 18.35
CA ARG A 216 2.42 16.76 19.36
C ARG A 216 1.41 15.63 19.15
N LEU A 217 0.17 15.97 18.77
CA LEU A 217 -0.94 15.00 18.74
C LEU A 217 -1.21 14.41 17.35
N ILE A 218 -0.82 15.12 16.28
CA ILE A 218 -1.12 14.70 14.91
C ILE A 218 0.19 14.40 14.17
N VAL A 219 1.06 15.39 14.02
CA VAL A 219 2.25 15.27 13.17
C VAL A 219 3.24 14.26 13.74
N LEU A 220 3.64 14.43 15.02
CA LEU A 220 4.65 13.61 15.68
C LEU A 220 4.29 12.11 15.62
N PRO A 221 3.08 11.65 16.01
CA PRO A 221 2.73 10.23 15.91
C PRO A 221 2.77 9.68 14.47
N LEU A 222 2.40 10.50 13.48
CA LEU A 222 2.39 10.09 12.07
C LEU A 222 3.80 9.98 11.48
N VAL A 223 4.69 10.92 11.81
CA VAL A 223 6.09 10.89 11.33
C VAL A 223 7.02 10.10 12.24
N PHE A 224 6.57 9.65 13.41
CA PHE A 224 7.39 8.94 14.39
C PHE A 224 8.16 7.74 13.80
N PRO A 225 7.58 6.90 12.91
CA PRO A 225 8.33 5.80 12.31
C PRO A 225 9.52 6.29 11.45
N ALA A 226 9.32 7.35 10.68
CA ALA A 226 10.38 7.97 9.89
C ALA A 226 11.42 8.68 10.77
N LEU A 227 10.97 9.34 11.83
CA LEU A 227 11.84 9.96 12.82
C LEU A 227 12.72 8.92 13.51
N LEU A 228 12.17 7.79 13.96
CA LEU A 228 12.98 6.76 14.59
C LEU A 228 13.95 6.11 13.59
N ALA A 229 13.54 5.85 12.36
CA ALA A 229 14.44 5.37 11.32
C ALA A 229 15.63 6.33 11.11
N ALA A 230 15.37 7.64 11.11
CA ALA A 230 16.42 8.65 11.04
C ALA A 230 17.33 8.65 12.28
N MET A 231 16.76 8.51 13.48
CA MET A 231 17.52 8.42 14.73
C MET A 231 18.41 7.17 14.78
N LEU A 232 17.91 6.03 14.30
CA LEU A 232 18.70 4.79 14.18
C LEU A 232 19.84 4.94 13.18
N MET A 233 19.61 5.66 12.07
CA MET A 233 20.67 5.99 11.11
C MET A 233 21.74 6.89 11.74
N VAL A 234 21.34 7.95 12.44
CA VAL A 234 22.27 8.83 13.18
C VAL A 234 23.07 8.04 14.20
N PHE A 235 22.42 7.17 14.98
CA PHE A 235 23.08 6.28 15.94
C PHE A 235 24.11 5.37 15.26
N ALA A 236 23.75 4.74 14.15
CA ALA A 236 24.60 3.82 13.40
C ALA A 236 25.84 4.49 12.77
N ILE A 237 25.75 5.79 12.44
CA ILE A 237 26.87 6.56 11.91
C ILE A 237 27.74 7.08 13.06
N ALA A 238 27.11 7.67 14.09
CA ALA A 238 27.80 8.26 15.23
C ALA A 238 28.60 7.25 16.05
N SER A 239 28.13 6.00 16.17
CA SER A 239 28.80 4.95 16.95
C SER A 239 30.19 4.56 16.41
N ARG A 240 30.48 4.92 15.15
CA ARG A 240 31.73 4.63 14.45
C ARG A 240 32.38 5.88 13.86
N GLU A 241 32.04 7.06 14.38
CA GLU A 241 32.66 8.30 13.95
C GLU A 241 34.10 8.38 14.48
N LEU A 242 35.07 8.49 13.57
CA LEU A 242 36.50 8.51 13.88
C LEU A 242 37.11 9.91 13.86
N VAL A 243 36.75 10.69 12.84
CA VAL A 243 37.51 11.88 12.45
C VAL A 243 37.39 12.97 13.51
N THR A 244 36.17 13.26 13.95
CA THR A 244 35.95 14.29 14.98
C THR A 244 36.27 13.78 16.36
N SER A 245 36.09 12.49 16.63
CA SER A 245 36.63 11.82 17.81
C SER A 245 38.13 12.02 17.96
N LEU A 246 38.91 11.80 16.90
CA LEU A 246 40.37 11.91 16.96
C LEU A 246 40.83 13.36 17.22
N LEU A 247 40.08 14.34 16.73
CA LEU A 247 40.43 15.77 16.84
C LEU A 247 39.91 16.44 18.13
N LEU A 248 38.75 16.01 18.65
CA LEU A 248 38.01 16.71 19.70
C LEU A 248 37.86 15.92 21.00
N ALA A 249 38.15 14.60 21.01
CA ALA A 249 37.99 13.82 22.23
C ALA A 249 38.91 14.36 23.34
N PRO A 250 38.36 14.64 24.53
CA PRO A 250 39.15 15.17 25.62
C PRO A 250 40.12 14.12 26.19
N ALA A 251 41.15 14.61 26.89
CA ALA A 251 42.13 13.73 27.52
C ALA A 251 41.43 12.71 28.45
N GLY A 252 41.82 11.44 28.34
CA GLY A 252 41.23 10.34 29.11
C GLY A 252 39.90 9.80 28.58
N THR A 253 39.30 10.42 27.55
CA THR A 253 38.12 9.87 26.86
C THR A 253 38.56 9.14 25.60
N GLN A 254 38.05 7.93 25.40
CA GLN A 254 38.28 7.16 24.20
C GLN A 254 36.95 6.77 23.57
N THR A 255 36.85 6.85 22.25
CA THR A 255 35.76 6.26 21.50
C THR A 255 36.21 4.95 20.87
N VAL A 256 35.25 4.14 20.46
CA VAL A 256 35.41 2.88 19.74
C VAL A 256 36.35 3.08 18.56
N ALA A 257 36.10 4.11 17.76
CA ALA A 257 36.88 4.38 16.57
C ALA A 257 38.34 4.71 16.91
N VAL A 258 38.58 5.54 17.94
CA VAL A 258 39.93 5.90 18.41
C VAL A 258 40.64 4.70 19.03
N PHE A 259 39.93 3.84 19.77
CA PHE A 259 40.48 2.61 20.32
C PHE A 259 40.94 1.68 19.19
N ILE A 260 40.09 1.43 18.19
CA ILE A 260 40.44 0.61 17.03
C ILE A 260 41.68 1.18 16.35
N TRP A 261 41.68 2.49 16.06
CA TRP A 261 42.80 3.18 15.44
C TRP A 261 44.12 2.95 16.20
N ARG A 262 44.11 3.12 17.53
CA ARG A 262 45.29 2.87 18.38
C ARG A 262 45.75 1.42 18.34
N GLN A 263 44.84 0.45 18.34
CA GLN A 263 45.23 -0.96 18.24
C GLN A 263 45.92 -1.29 16.92
N PHE A 264 45.53 -0.62 15.83
CA PHE A 264 46.24 -0.73 14.55
C PHE A 264 47.63 -0.10 14.62
N GLU A 265 47.76 1.10 15.18
CA GLU A 265 49.06 1.77 15.36
C GLU A 265 50.02 0.98 16.27
N GLN A 266 49.48 0.28 17.28
CA GLN A 266 50.24 -0.55 18.21
C GLN A 266 50.56 -1.96 17.68
N GLY A 267 50.19 -2.27 16.43
CA GLY A 267 50.46 -3.58 15.82
C GLY A 267 49.60 -4.73 16.37
N SER A 268 48.46 -4.42 17.00
CA SER A 268 47.49 -5.39 17.53
C SER A 268 46.14 -5.34 16.77
N PRO A 269 46.12 -5.55 15.44
CA PRO A 269 44.91 -5.41 14.65
C PRO A 269 43.80 -6.40 15.06
N GLY A 270 44.15 -7.57 15.60
CA GLY A 270 43.18 -8.55 16.09
C GLY A 270 42.28 -8.01 17.20
N GLN A 271 42.84 -7.24 18.15
CA GLN A 271 42.07 -6.59 19.21
C GLN A 271 41.20 -5.46 18.66
N GLY A 272 41.72 -4.68 17.72
CA GLY A 272 40.94 -3.65 17.02
C GLY A 272 39.74 -4.26 16.28
N MET A 273 39.95 -5.35 15.55
CA MET A 273 38.89 -6.05 14.81
C MET A 273 37.88 -6.75 15.73
N ALA A 274 38.31 -7.26 16.89
CA ALA A 274 37.41 -7.79 17.92
C ALA A 274 36.48 -6.70 18.46
N MET A 275 37.04 -5.52 18.74
CA MET A 275 36.25 -4.39 19.23
C MET A 275 35.29 -3.85 18.14
N ALA A 276 35.74 -3.79 16.89
CA ALA A 276 34.89 -3.44 15.74
C ALA A 276 33.72 -4.42 15.56
N SER A 277 33.98 -5.73 15.69
CA SER A 277 32.96 -6.79 15.64
C SER A 277 31.97 -6.67 16.81
N LEU A 278 32.45 -6.47 18.03
CA LEU A 278 31.62 -6.26 19.21
C LEU A 278 30.71 -5.05 19.04
N THR A 279 31.23 -3.94 18.54
CA THR A 279 30.46 -2.72 18.28
C THR A 279 29.40 -2.93 17.20
N LEU A 280 29.75 -3.66 16.13
CA LEU A 280 28.80 -3.99 15.06
C LEU A 280 27.63 -4.84 15.59
N PHE A 281 27.90 -5.91 16.33
CA PHE A 281 26.86 -6.79 16.85
C PHE A 281 26.01 -6.12 17.94
N THR A 282 26.63 -5.37 18.84
CA THR A 282 25.89 -4.62 19.87
C THR A 282 25.04 -3.51 19.26
N GLY A 283 25.59 -2.75 18.32
CA GLY A 283 24.85 -1.72 17.57
C GLY A 283 23.69 -2.30 16.78
N LEU A 284 23.91 -3.39 16.04
CA LEU A 284 22.86 -4.10 15.30
C LEU A 284 21.78 -4.65 16.24
N GLY A 285 22.17 -5.28 17.35
CA GLY A 285 21.25 -5.80 18.35
C GLY A 285 20.37 -4.70 18.96
N LEU A 286 20.95 -3.53 19.28
CA LEU A 286 20.20 -2.37 19.77
C LEU A 286 19.23 -1.83 18.72
N MET A 287 19.67 -1.71 17.47
CA MET A 287 18.82 -1.25 16.36
C MET A 287 17.66 -2.20 16.09
N LEU A 288 17.92 -3.52 16.02
CA LEU A 288 16.89 -4.54 15.83
C LEU A 288 15.94 -4.61 17.03
N SER A 289 16.45 -4.44 18.25
CA SER A 289 15.62 -4.40 19.46
C SER A 289 14.70 -3.18 19.45
N ALA A 290 15.21 -2.00 19.08
CA ALA A 290 14.40 -0.79 18.92
C ALA A 290 13.30 -1.00 17.86
N LEU A 291 13.64 -1.59 16.72
CA LEU A 291 12.68 -1.90 15.66
C LEU A 291 11.63 -2.94 16.10
N ALA A 292 12.06 -3.99 16.80
CA ALA A 292 11.18 -5.04 17.32
C ALA A 292 10.24 -4.49 18.41
N LEU A 293 10.72 -3.62 19.30
CA LEU A 293 9.90 -2.92 20.28
C LEU A 293 8.86 -2.02 19.61
N MET A 294 9.20 -1.35 18.51
CA MET A 294 8.21 -0.61 17.72
C MET A 294 7.18 -1.52 17.08
N GLN A 295 7.60 -2.61 16.43
CA GLN A 295 6.67 -3.55 15.80
C GLN A 295 5.75 -4.20 16.83
N ARG A 296 6.26 -4.46 18.04
CA ARG A 296 5.48 -4.91 19.20
C ARG A 296 4.58 -3.81 19.76
N GLY A 297 5.02 -2.55 19.78
CA GLY A 297 4.19 -1.40 20.17
C GLY A 297 3.10 -1.09 19.15
N ALA A 298 3.36 -1.30 17.86
CA ALA A 298 2.37 -1.20 16.79
C ALA A 298 1.37 -2.37 16.84
N ARG A 299 1.84 -3.61 17.06
CA ARG A 299 0.98 -4.79 17.28
C ARG A 299 0.21 -4.74 18.61
N GLY A 300 0.82 -4.20 19.67
CA GLY A 300 0.25 -4.01 21.00
C GLY A 300 -0.75 -2.87 21.06
N ASN A 301 -0.47 -1.73 20.41
CA ASN A 301 -1.47 -0.67 20.22
C ASN A 301 -2.62 -1.15 19.32
N ASN A 302 -2.40 -2.07 18.39
CA ASN A 302 -3.49 -2.69 17.64
C ASN A 302 -4.33 -3.61 18.54
N ALA A 303 -3.70 -4.45 19.37
CA ALA A 303 -4.39 -5.37 20.28
C ALA A 303 -5.14 -4.67 21.44
N ASP A 304 -4.56 -3.61 22.01
CA ASP A 304 -5.19 -2.84 23.09
C ASP A 304 -6.20 -1.82 22.58
N ARG A 305 -6.03 -1.21 21.39
CA ARG A 305 -7.13 -0.45 20.74
C ARG A 305 -8.30 -1.36 20.39
N THR A 306 -8.04 -2.60 19.97
CA THR A 306 -9.08 -3.61 19.72
C THR A 306 -9.80 -3.98 21.03
N LYS A 307 -9.07 -4.23 22.12
CA LYS A 307 -9.68 -4.57 23.43
C LYS A 307 -10.41 -3.40 24.11
N TYR A 308 -9.90 -2.16 24.01
CA TYR A 308 -10.55 -0.97 24.58
C TYR A 308 -11.77 -0.53 23.74
N ALA A 309 -11.74 -0.69 22.41
CA ALA A 309 -12.90 -0.53 21.54
C ALA A 309 -13.99 -1.56 21.84
N ILE A 310 -13.64 -2.84 21.96
CA ILE A 310 -14.58 -3.94 22.31
C ILE A 310 -15.23 -3.73 23.69
N ARG A 311 -14.48 -3.22 24.68
CA ARG A 311 -14.98 -3.03 26.06
C ARG A 311 -15.87 -1.81 26.22
N ARG A 312 -15.68 -0.77 25.39
CA ARG A 312 -16.54 0.42 25.33
C ARG A 312 -17.78 0.19 24.45
N GLN A 313 -17.66 -0.62 23.40
CA GLN A 313 -18.74 -1.06 22.52
C GLN A 313 -19.78 -1.91 23.26
N LYS A 314 -19.38 -2.74 24.25
CA LYS A 314 -20.32 -3.50 25.10
C LYS A 314 -21.21 -2.66 26.03
N LYS A 315 -20.86 -1.40 26.31
CA LYS A 315 -21.63 -0.53 27.23
C LYS A 315 -22.48 0.53 26.51
N ALA A 316 -22.27 0.72 25.20
CA ALA A 316 -23.01 1.66 24.35
C ALA A 316 -24.06 0.98 23.44
N ILE A 317 -24.42 -0.29 23.73
CA ILE A 317 -25.28 -1.13 22.90
C ILE A 317 -26.76 -0.67 22.86
N ASN A 318 -27.22 0.21 23.77
CA ASN A 318 -28.64 0.60 23.82
C ASN A 318 -28.98 2.00 23.29
N VAL A 319 -28.00 2.79 22.81
CA VAL A 319 -28.26 4.18 22.35
C VAL A 319 -27.81 4.44 20.90
N GLY A 320 -27.03 3.55 20.29
CA GLY A 320 -26.31 3.78 19.01
C GLY A 320 -27.11 3.62 17.71
N HIS A 321 -28.36 3.15 17.74
CA HIS A 321 -29.05 2.77 16.49
C HIS A 321 -29.47 3.97 15.62
N ARG A 322 -29.59 5.18 16.19
CA ARG A 322 -30.04 6.40 15.45
C ARG A 322 -28.92 7.31 14.95
N LEU A 323 -27.67 7.08 15.34
CA LEU A 323 -26.52 7.94 14.97
C LEU A 323 -25.72 7.41 13.77
N LEU A 324 -25.85 6.12 13.43
CA LEU A 324 -25.18 5.50 12.28
C LEU A 324 -25.80 5.92 10.93
N GLU A 325 -27.10 6.17 10.90
CA GLU A 325 -27.79 6.72 9.71
C GLU A 325 -27.26 8.11 9.31
N ALA A 326 -26.68 8.87 10.25
CA ALA A 326 -26.24 10.25 10.03
C ALA A 326 -24.81 10.38 9.46
N LEU A 327 -24.04 9.30 9.36
CA LEU A 327 -22.63 9.31 8.91
C LEU A 327 -22.36 8.48 7.63
N MET A 328 -23.35 7.78 7.09
CA MET A 328 -23.22 7.09 5.81
C MET A 328 -23.32 8.10 4.65
N SER A 329 -22.50 7.91 3.61
CA SER A 329 -22.63 8.71 2.39
C SER A 329 -24.04 8.51 1.80
N PRO A 330 -24.63 9.53 1.16
CA PRO A 330 -25.93 9.39 0.50
C PRO A 330 -25.97 8.20 -0.47
N PHE A 331 -24.85 7.95 -1.14
CA PHE A 331 -24.68 6.81 -2.04
C PHE A 331 -24.77 5.46 -1.32
N LEU A 332 -24.00 5.24 -0.24
CA LEU A 332 -24.03 3.96 0.48
C LEU A 332 -25.41 3.68 1.10
N SER A 333 -26.08 4.72 1.59
CA SER A 333 -27.47 4.61 2.08
C SER A 333 -28.42 4.13 0.97
N ALA A 334 -28.35 4.75 -0.22
CA ALA A 334 -29.18 4.36 -1.36
C ALA A 334 -28.81 2.96 -1.89
N TYR A 335 -27.52 2.65 -1.95
CA TYR A 335 -27.01 1.35 -2.39
C TYR A 335 -27.47 0.22 -1.47
N PHE A 336 -27.29 0.33 -0.14
CA PHE A 336 -27.75 -0.69 0.80
C PHE A 336 -29.27 -0.83 0.81
N SER A 337 -30.00 0.29 0.66
CA SER A 337 -31.44 0.25 0.48
C SER A 337 -31.84 -0.48 -0.81
N ARG A 338 -31.10 -0.30 -1.91
CA ARG A 338 -31.32 -1.03 -3.17
C ARG A 338 -31.06 -2.52 -2.99
N LEU A 339 -30.03 -2.89 -2.23
CA LEU A 339 -29.67 -4.26 -1.92
C LEU A 339 -30.60 -4.96 -0.92
N GLY A 340 -31.40 -4.19 -0.16
CA GLY A 340 -32.14 -4.71 0.99
C GLY A 340 -31.21 -5.27 2.08
N TRP A 341 -30.00 -4.75 2.19
CA TRP A 341 -29.00 -5.21 3.14
C TRP A 341 -29.04 -4.37 4.42
N VAL A 342 -29.10 -5.03 5.58
CA VAL A 342 -29.32 -4.41 6.92
C VAL A 342 -28.12 -4.65 7.85
N GLY A 343 -26.93 -4.83 7.28
CA GLY A 343 -25.70 -4.99 8.05
C GLY A 343 -25.05 -3.65 8.41
N THR A 344 -24.02 -3.71 9.27
CA THR A 344 -23.15 -2.56 9.54
C THR A 344 -21.89 -2.70 8.68
N PRO A 345 -21.59 -1.75 7.77
CA PRO A 345 -20.46 -1.90 6.86
C PRO A 345 -19.12 -1.80 7.60
N ASP A 346 -18.26 -2.79 7.38
CA ASP A 346 -16.87 -2.81 7.82
C ASP A 346 -15.94 -3.45 6.76
N VAL A 347 -14.62 -3.27 6.92
CA VAL A 347 -13.63 -3.85 5.99
C VAL A 347 -13.29 -5.28 6.45
N SER A 348 -14.24 -6.19 6.25
CA SER A 348 -14.12 -7.61 6.59
C SER A 348 -14.50 -8.51 5.41
N LEU A 349 -14.00 -9.75 5.41
CA LEU A 349 -14.39 -10.74 4.41
C LEU A 349 -15.90 -11.06 4.49
N ASN A 350 -16.50 -10.97 5.67
CA ASN A 350 -17.94 -11.19 5.85
C ASN A 350 -18.76 -10.12 5.13
N THR A 351 -18.44 -8.83 5.34
CA THR A 351 -19.11 -7.73 4.63
C THR A 351 -18.93 -7.87 3.12
N LEU A 352 -17.73 -8.24 2.64
CA LEU A 352 -17.50 -8.45 1.21
C LEU A 352 -18.40 -9.58 0.66
N ARG A 353 -18.53 -10.71 1.37
CA ARG A 353 -19.41 -11.84 0.99
C ARG A 353 -20.88 -11.46 0.98
N GLU A 354 -21.36 -10.80 2.03
CA GLU A 354 -22.75 -10.37 2.15
C GLU A 354 -23.12 -9.37 1.04
N LEU A 355 -22.28 -8.35 0.81
CA LEU A 355 -22.54 -7.39 -0.25
C LEU A 355 -22.51 -8.04 -1.63
N HIS A 356 -21.63 -9.03 -1.86
CA HIS A 356 -21.57 -9.75 -3.13
C HIS A 356 -22.90 -10.45 -3.42
N ILE A 357 -23.37 -11.32 -2.53
CA ILE A 357 -24.62 -12.08 -2.75
C ILE A 357 -25.85 -11.18 -2.80
N HIS A 358 -25.91 -10.14 -1.96
CA HIS A 358 -27.01 -9.17 -1.97
C HIS A 358 -27.02 -8.34 -3.27
N HIS A 359 -25.86 -7.97 -3.81
CA HIS A 359 -25.75 -7.32 -5.11
C HIS A 359 -26.29 -8.22 -6.23
N ASN A 360 -25.82 -9.48 -6.30
CA ASN A 360 -26.29 -10.46 -7.27
C ASN A 360 -27.82 -10.69 -7.17
N GLY A 361 -28.39 -10.55 -5.97
CA GLY A 361 -29.81 -10.76 -5.68
C GLY A 361 -30.71 -9.55 -5.93
N ALA A 362 -30.17 -8.33 -5.95
CA ALA A 362 -30.94 -7.10 -6.04
C ALA A 362 -30.83 -6.38 -7.39
N ILE A 363 -29.64 -6.41 -8.01
CA ILE A 363 -29.35 -5.67 -9.24
C ILE A 363 -29.17 -6.69 -10.37
N PRO A 364 -30.18 -6.85 -11.26
CA PRO A 364 -30.12 -7.88 -12.29
C PRO A 364 -29.06 -7.54 -13.34
N PHE A 365 -28.39 -8.57 -13.86
CA PHE A 365 -27.67 -8.45 -15.11
C PHE A 365 -28.68 -8.20 -16.24
N GLU A 366 -28.42 -7.20 -17.08
CA GLU A 366 -29.20 -6.92 -18.29
C GLU A 366 -28.39 -6.12 -19.31
N ASN A 367 -28.75 -6.24 -20.59
CA ASN A 367 -28.11 -5.52 -21.70
C ASN A 367 -29.12 -4.66 -22.49
N LEU A 368 -30.25 -4.28 -21.91
CA LEU A 368 -31.33 -3.65 -22.67
C LEU A 368 -30.92 -2.29 -23.24
N ASP A 369 -30.05 -1.53 -22.56
CA ASP A 369 -29.53 -0.26 -23.08
C ASP A 369 -28.53 -0.44 -24.25
N VAL A 370 -28.09 -1.67 -24.55
CA VAL A 370 -27.35 -1.96 -25.80
C VAL A 370 -28.32 -2.12 -26.97
N LEU A 371 -29.51 -2.67 -26.68
CA LEU A 371 -30.53 -2.99 -27.67
C LEU A 371 -31.43 -1.79 -27.97
N LEU A 372 -31.83 -1.08 -26.92
CA LEU A 372 -32.28 0.30 -27.03
C LEU A 372 -31.06 1.10 -27.45
N PRO A 373 -31.11 1.95 -28.48
CA PRO A 373 -29.94 2.71 -28.94
C PRO A 373 -29.57 3.83 -27.95
N ARG A 374 -29.13 3.45 -26.74
CA ARG A 374 -28.79 4.33 -25.61
C ARG A 374 -27.32 4.14 -25.26
N GLU A 375 -26.62 5.22 -24.99
CA GLU A 375 -25.20 5.13 -24.61
C GLU A 375 -25.05 4.73 -23.15
N ILE A 376 -24.06 3.87 -22.88
CA ILE A 376 -23.73 3.40 -21.54
C ILE A 376 -22.56 4.24 -21.00
N HIS A 377 -22.83 5.06 -20.00
CA HIS A 377 -21.82 5.85 -19.30
C HIS A 377 -21.38 5.15 -18.01
N LEU A 378 -20.06 5.16 -17.75
CA LEU A 378 -19.44 4.41 -16.65
C LEU A 378 -18.95 5.29 -15.48
N ASP A 379 -19.34 6.56 -15.44
CA ASP A 379 -19.01 7.43 -14.31
C ASP A 379 -19.88 7.11 -13.08
N ASP A 380 -19.32 7.34 -11.90
CA ASP A 380 -19.92 6.96 -10.62
C ASP A 380 -21.37 7.48 -10.46
N ARG A 381 -21.67 8.67 -10.96
CA ARG A 381 -23.00 9.30 -10.83
C ARG A 381 -24.00 8.64 -11.77
N THR A 382 -23.64 8.39 -13.02
CA THR A 382 -24.53 7.72 -13.98
C THR A 382 -24.84 6.28 -13.55
N LEU A 383 -23.84 5.56 -13.01
CA LEU A 383 -24.06 4.21 -12.49
C LEU A 383 -25.03 4.20 -11.29
N GLU A 384 -24.87 5.16 -10.36
CA GLU A 384 -25.80 5.35 -9.25
C GLU A 384 -27.21 5.67 -9.74
N ASP A 385 -27.35 6.67 -10.62
CA ASP A 385 -28.65 7.10 -11.15
C ASP A 385 -29.39 5.95 -11.86
N LYS A 386 -28.68 5.11 -12.63
CA LYS A 386 -29.29 3.99 -13.37
C LYS A 386 -29.60 2.78 -12.49
N LEU A 387 -28.59 2.22 -11.82
CA LEU A 387 -28.68 0.91 -11.16
C LEU A 387 -29.38 1.00 -9.78
N ILE A 388 -29.27 2.14 -9.11
CA ILE A 388 -29.89 2.38 -7.79
C ILE A 388 -31.22 3.10 -7.96
N HIS A 389 -31.20 4.36 -8.41
CA HIS A 389 -32.39 5.22 -8.42
C HIS A 389 -33.39 4.81 -9.49
N GLY A 390 -32.93 4.58 -10.72
CA GLY A 390 -33.75 4.07 -11.82
C GLY A 390 -34.12 2.60 -11.70
N ARG A 391 -33.60 1.89 -10.67
CA ARG A 391 -33.83 0.46 -10.41
C ARG A 391 -33.63 -0.43 -11.65
N ARG A 392 -32.75 -0.02 -12.56
CA ARG A 392 -32.33 -0.83 -13.71
C ARG A 392 -31.24 -1.81 -13.30
N GLY A 393 -30.84 -2.65 -14.25
CA GLY A 393 -29.65 -3.46 -14.13
C GLY A 393 -28.52 -2.90 -14.98
N GLY A 394 -27.55 -3.75 -15.26
CA GLY A 394 -26.49 -3.49 -16.23
C GLY A 394 -25.62 -4.72 -16.43
N TYR A 395 -24.68 -4.63 -17.35
CA TYR A 395 -23.71 -5.70 -17.58
C TYR A 395 -22.39 -5.45 -16.83
N CYS A 396 -21.32 -6.19 -17.16
CA CYS A 396 -20.09 -6.27 -16.36
C CYS A 396 -19.46 -4.92 -16.00
N PHE A 397 -19.42 -3.96 -16.94
CA PHE A 397 -18.79 -2.67 -16.72
C PHE A 397 -19.53 -1.81 -15.69
N GLU A 398 -20.86 -1.91 -15.67
CA GLU A 398 -21.75 -1.14 -14.81
C GLU A 398 -21.84 -1.77 -13.42
N GLN A 399 -22.10 -3.08 -13.37
CA GLN A 399 -22.26 -3.87 -12.14
C GLN A 399 -20.99 -3.80 -11.28
N ASN A 400 -19.84 -4.18 -11.85
CA ASN A 400 -18.58 -4.16 -11.13
C ASN A 400 -18.08 -2.72 -10.87
N GLY A 401 -18.47 -1.74 -11.68
CA GLY A 401 -18.20 -0.33 -11.41
C GLY A 401 -18.93 0.19 -10.18
N LEU A 402 -20.22 -0.13 -10.05
CA LEU A 402 -21.02 0.23 -8.88
C LEU A 402 -20.51 -0.46 -7.61
N LEU A 403 -20.19 -1.77 -7.70
CA LEU A 403 -19.63 -2.52 -6.58
C LEU A 403 -18.25 -1.97 -6.16
N GLU A 404 -17.38 -1.64 -7.11
CA GLU A 404 -16.08 -1.01 -6.82
C GLU A 404 -16.25 0.29 -6.04
N ARG A 405 -17.18 1.16 -6.46
CA ARG A 405 -17.48 2.40 -5.74
C ARG A 405 -17.94 2.12 -4.30
N ALA A 406 -18.88 1.18 -4.12
CA ALA A 406 -19.37 0.80 -2.79
C ALA A 406 -18.26 0.27 -1.89
N LEU A 407 -17.46 -0.67 -2.37
CA LEU A 407 -16.34 -1.23 -1.61
C LEU A 407 -15.30 -0.16 -1.26
N ARG A 408 -14.98 0.74 -2.20
CA ARG A 408 -14.05 1.86 -1.99
C ARG A 408 -14.58 2.86 -0.95
N GLU A 409 -15.87 3.20 -0.97
CA GLU A 409 -16.48 4.11 0.03
C GLU A 409 -16.59 3.47 1.43
N ILE A 410 -16.76 2.14 1.52
CA ILE A 410 -16.69 1.40 2.79
C ILE A 410 -15.25 1.36 3.34
N GLY A 411 -14.24 1.45 2.46
CA GLY A 411 -12.83 1.52 2.82
C GLY A 411 -11.99 0.30 2.44
N PHE A 412 -12.53 -0.61 1.61
CA PHE A 412 -11.74 -1.69 1.01
C PHE A 412 -10.66 -1.15 0.08
N ASN A 413 -9.52 -1.85 0.01
CA ASN A 413 -8.59 -1.64 -1.09
C ASN A 413 -9.06 -2.45 -2.29
N VAL A 414 -9.65 -1.77 -3.27
CA VAL A 414 -10.26 -2.40 -4.44
C VAL A 414 -9.82 -1.69 -5.72
N ARG A 415 -9.65 -2.45 -6.79
CA ARG A 415 -9.47 -1.93 -8.14
C ARG A 415 -10.06 -2.88 -9.18
N SER A 416 -10.52 -2.33 -10.29
CA SER A 416 -10.96 -3.13 -11.45
C SER A 416 -9.81 -3.69 -12.28
N LEU A 417 -10.02 -4.91 -12.78
CA LEU A 417 -9.24 -5.59 -13.80
C LEU A 417 -10.08 -5.76 -15.07
N LEU A 418 -9.41 -6.12 -16.17
CA LEU A 418 -10.06 -6.48 -17.42
C LEU A 418 -9.67 -7.91 -17.83
N GLY A 419 -10.68 -8.68 -18.23
CA GLY A 419 -10.53 -10.04 -18.71
C GLY A 419 -11.11 -10.27 -20.11
N ARG A 420 -10.77 -11.43 -20.68
CA ARG A 420 -11.12 -11.90 -22.02
C ARG A 420 -12.03 -13.12 -21.88
N VAL A 421 -13.25 -13.04 -22.39
CA VAL A 421 -14.26 -14.09 -22.22
C VAL A 421 -13.99 -15.26 -23.18
N VAL A 422 -13.64 -16.42 -22.65
CA VAL A 422 -13.30 -17.63 -23.43
C VAL A 422 -14.33 -18.76 -23.31
N LEU A 423 -15.49 -18.48 -22.71
CA LEU A 423 -16.54 -19.47 -22.45
C LEU A 423 -16.97 -20.28 -23.69
N ALA A 424 -17.01 -19.63 -24.85
CA ALA A 424 -17.35 -20.24 -26.13
C ALA A 424 -16.18 -21.00 -26.81
N ASN A 425 -15.03 -21.12 -26.14
CA ASN A 425 -13.78 -21.67 -26.66
C ASN A 425 -13.41 -21.11 -28.05
N PRO A 426 -13.25 -19.77 -28.18
CA PRO A 426 -13.02 -19.14 -29.48
C PRO A 426 -11.67 -19.57 -30.08
N PRO A 427 -11.54 -19.65 -31.42
CA PRO A 427 -10.31 -20.06 -32.08
C PRO A 427 -9.15 -19.06 -31.91
N HIS A 428 -9.46 -17.82 -31.52
CA HIS A 428 -8.50 -16.77 -31.25
C HIS A 428 -8.84 -16.06 -29.93
N MET A 429 -7.81 -15.55 -29.25
CA MET A 429 -7.98 -14.84 -27.99
C MET A 429 -8.85 -13.58 -28.17
N PRO A 430 -9.97 -13.46 -27.44
CA PRO A 430 -10.89 -12.34 -27.58
C PRO A 430 -10.36 -11.05 -26.93
N PRO A 431 -10.95 -9.90 -27.22
CA PRO A 431 -10.60 -8.63 -26.59
C PRO A 431 -10.95 -8.61 -25.09
N ARG A 432 -10.47 -7.56 -24.41
CA ARG A 432 -10.72 -7.29 -22.99
C ARG A 432 -12.13 -6.73 -22.78
N THR A 433 -13.14 -7.60 -22.76
CA THR A 433 -14.57 -7.24 -22.74
C THR A 433 -15.26 -7.48 -21.40
N HIS A 434 -14.54 -8.01 -20.40
CA HIS A 434 -15.09 -8.29 -19.09
C HIS A 434 -14.39 -7.48 -18.00
N ARG A 435 -15.15 -6.78 -17.16
CA ARG A 435 -14.65 -6.08 -15.97
C ARG A 435 -14.89 -6.97 -14.74
N LEU A 436 -13.89 -7.10 -13.88
CA LEU A 436 -13.97 -7.79 -12.58
C LEU A 436 -13.14 -7.02 -11.53
N LEU A 437 -13.25 -7.35 -10.25
CA LEU A 437 -12.57 -6.64 -9.16
C LEU A 437 -11.50 -7.49 -8.48
N LEU A 438 -10.38 -6.83 -8.17
CA LEU A 438 -9.39 -7.31 -7.21
C LEU A 438 -9.56 -6.56 -5.90
N VAL A 439 -9.77 -7.28 -4.81
CA VAL A 439 -10.01 -6.74 -3.47
C VAL A 439 -8.97 -7.30 -2.50
N ASP A 440 -8.27 -6.41 -1.78
CA ASP A 440 -7.40 -6.82 -0.67
C ASP A 440 -8.15 -6.68 0.65
N VAL A 441 -8.33 -7.79 1.36
CA VAL A 441 -9.00 -7.84 2.66
C VAL A 441 -8.28 -8.86 3.56
N GLU A 442 -8.09 -8.48 4.82
CA GLU A 442 -7.44 -9.33 5.84
C GLU A 442 -6.02 -9.83 5.46
N GLY A 443 -5.30 -9.08 4.60
CA GLY A 443 -3.96 -9.42 4.14
C GLY A 443 -3.92 -10.41 2.96
N GLU A 444 -5.08 -10.77 2.42
CA GLU A 444 -5.23 -11.67 1.28
C GLU A 444 -5.89 -10.97 0.09
N ARG A 445 -5.67 -11.52 -1.11
CA ARG A 445 -6.22 -10.99 -2.35
C ARG A 445 -7.39 -11.84 -2.83
N TRP A 446 -8.48 -11.19 -3.17
CA TRP A 446 -9.73 -11.83 -3.57
C TRP A 446 -10.21 -11.27 -4.90
N ILE A 447 -10.81 -12.13 -5.72
CA ILE A 447 -11.53 -11.76 -6.92
C ILE A 447 -13.02 -11.68 -6.57
N ALA A 448 -13.62 -10.52 -6.85
CA ALA A 448 -15.05 -10.29 -6.75
C ALA A 448 -15.59 -9.92 -8.15
N ASP A 449 -16.71 -10.54 -8.53
CA ASP A 449 -17.30 -10.33 -9.86
C ASP A 449 -18.81 -10.59 -9.81
N VAL A 450 -19.57 -9.51 -9.85
CA VAL A 450 -21.05 -9.52 -9.86
C VAL A 450 -21.63 -9.33 -11.27
N GLY A 451 -20.77 -9.30 -12.30
CA GLY A 451 -21.11 -8.77 -13.61
C GLY A 451 -21.03 -9.74 -14.78
N PHE A 452 -20.72 -11.02 -14.58
CA PHE A 452 -20.57 -11.99 -15.69
C PHE A 452 -21.92 -12.54 -16.21
N GLY A 453 -23.03 -12.25 -15.52
CA GLY A 453 -24.37 -12.73 -15.89
C GLY A 453 -24.68 -14.11 -15.30
N GLY A 454 -25.18 -15.04 -16.11
CA GLY A 454 -25.77 -16.31 -15.67
C GLY A 454 -24.88 -17.23 -14.83
N GLN A 455 -23.56 -17.12 -14.97
CA GLN A 455 -22.56 -17.92 -14.23
C GLN A 455 -21.61 -17.02 -13.42
N THR A 456 -22.04 -15.82 -13.04
CA THR A 456 -21.20 -14.92 -12.25
C THR A 456 -20.88 -15.51 -10.88
N LEU A 457 -19.77 -15.05 -10.28
CA LEU A 457 -19.46 -15.40 -8.90
C LEU A 457 -20.59 -14.90 -7.97
N THR A 458 -20.89 -15.68 -6.94
CA THR A 458 -21.87 -15.31 -5.90
C THR A 458 -21.25 -15.23 -4.51
N ALA A 459 -19.94 -15.42 -4.45
CA ALA A 459 -19.08 -15.06 -3.35
C ALA A 459 -17.69 -14.70 -3.91
N PRO A 460 -16.92 -13.82 -3.25
CA PRO A 460 -15.53 -13.59 -3.62
C PRO A 460 -14.72 -14.88 -3.48
N ILE A 461 -13.82 -15.11 -4.43
CA ILE A 461 -12.88 -16.23 -4.41
C ILE A 461 -11.47 -15.72 -4.17
N LYS A 462 -10.66 -16.48 -3.44
CA LYS A 462 -9.27 -16.14 -3.16
C LYS A 462 -8.43 -16.26 -4.42
N LEU A 463 -7.57 -15.28 -4.67
CA LEU A 463 -6.62 -15.30 -5.80
C LEU A 463 -5.48 -16.29 -5.51
N LEU A 464 -5.78 -17.57 -5.71
CA LEU A 464 -4.87 -18.69 -5.46
C LEU A 464 -5.16 -19.79 -6.49
N ALA A 465 -4.12 -20.27 -7.15
CA ALA A 465 -4.24 -21.23 -8.24
C ALA A 465 -4.54 -22.64 -7.71
N ASP A 466 -5.24 -23.43 -8.54
CA ASP A 466 -5.48 -24.87 -8.39
C ASP A 466 -6.21 -25.28 -7.11
N ILE A 467 -6.98 -24.35 -6.54
CA ILE A 467 -7.86 -24.62 -5.39
C ILE A 467 -9.31 -24.45 -5.82
N GLU A 468 -10.08 -25.51 -5.60
CA GLU A 468 -11.53 -25.52 -5.73
C GLU A 468 -12.15 -24.72 -4.58
N GLN A 469 -12.99 -23.75 -4.93
CA GLN A 469 -13.58 -22.81 -4.00
C GLN A 469 -15.10 -22.82 -4.17
N ALA A 470 -15.79 -23.20 -3.09
CA ALA A 470 -17.24 -23.22 -3.06
C ALA A 470 -17.82 -21.80 -2.97
N THR A 471 -18.81 -21.53 -3.82
CA THR A 471 -19.69 -20.36 -3.75
C THR A 471 -21.13 -20.82 -3.57
N PRO A 472 -22.08 -19.95 -3.18
CA PRO A 472 -23.47 -20.33 -2.99
C PRO A 472 -24.14 -21.01 -4.21
N HIS A 473 -23.64 -20.80 -5.43
CA HIS A 473 -24.25 -21.31 -6.68
C HIS A 473 -23.38 -22.30 -7.45
N GLY A 474 -22.20 -22.65 -6.93
CA GLY A 474 -21.32 -23.60 -7.60
C GLY A 474 -19.87 -23.51 -7.17
N GLU A 475 -19.06 -24.41 -7.72
CA GLU A 475 -17.63 -24.48 -7.46
C GLU A 475 -16.85 -23.81 -8.58
N TYR A 476 -15.87 -23.01 -8.17
CA TYR A 476 -15.00 -22.26 -9.06
C TYR A 476 -13.55 -22.54 -8.69
N ARG A 477 -12.65 -22.39 -9.66
CA ARG A 477 -11.21 -22.41 -9.41
C ARG A 477 -10.50 -21.40 -10.30
N LEU A 478 -9.35 -20.95 -9.83
CA LEU A 478 -8.44 -20.15 -10.62
C LEU A 478 -7.28 -21.04 -11.06
N ILE A 479 -6.88 -20.93 -12.32
CA ILE A 479 -5.65 -21.53 -12.85
C ILE A 479 -4.72 -20.40 -13.31
N TYR A 480 -3.41 -20.64 -13.28
CA TYR A 480 -2.41 -19.68 -13.72
C TYR A 480 -1.64 -20.26 -14.91
N GLU A 481 -1.87 -19.73 -16.11
CA GLU A 481 -1.35 -20.24 -17.38
C GLU A 481 -0.68 -19.11 -18.17
N GLY A 482 0.59 -19.29 -18.55
CA GLY A 482 1.27 -18.42 -19.52
C GLY A 482 1.29 -16.92 -19.17
N ASP A 483 1.37 -16.59 -17.88
CA ASP A 483 1.30 -15.24 -17.28
C ASP A 483 -0.10 -14.62 -17.14
N GLU A 484 -1.17 -15.37 -17.40
CA GLU A 484 -2.55 -14.96 -17.15
C GLU A 484 -3.25 -15.89 -16.15
N TRP A 485 -4.23 -15.36 -15.42
CA TRP A 485 -5.16 -16.14 -14.61
C TRP A 485 -6.37 -16.51 -15.44
N ALA A 486 -6.88 -17.73 -15.32
CA ALA A 486 -8.18 -18.10 -15.86
C ALA A 486 -9.13 -18.54 -14.76
N LEU A 487 -10.34 -17.96 -14.75
CA LEU A 487 -11.44 -18.43 -13.92
C LEU A 487 -12.14 -19.58 -14.61
N GLN A 488 -12.30 -20.70 -13.91
CA GLN A 488 -13.08 -21.84 -14.35
C GLN A 488 -14.20 -22.15 -13.37
N PHE A 489 -15.29 -22.70 -13.87
CA PHE A 489 -16.38 -23.22 -13.05
C PHE A 489 -16.60 -24.70 -13.32
N SER A 490 -17.10 -25.41 -12.32
CA SER A 490 -17.43 -26.83 -12.43
C SER A 490 -18.81 -26.98 -13.09
N HIS A 491 -18.85 -27.69 -14.21
CA HIS A 491 -20.05 -27.99 -14.98
C HIS A 491 -20.08 -29.48 -15.33
N HIS A 492 -21.08 -30.21 -14.82
CA HIS A 492 -21.25 -31.65 -15.06
C HIS A 492 -19.99 -32.50 -14.80
N GLY A 493 -19.20 -32.16 -13.77
CA GLY A 493 -17.97 -32.88 -13.42
C GLY A 493 -16.74 -32.52 -14.27
N HIS A 494 -16.84 -31.49 -15.12
CA HIS A 494 -15.74 -30.95 -15.91
C HIS A 494 -15.54 -29.47 -15.62
N TRP A 495 -14.29 -29.00 -15.76
CA TRP A 495 -13.95 -27.60 -15.58
C TRP A 495 -14.01 -26.87 -16.91
N GLN A 496 -14.80 -25.80 -16.97
CA GLN A 496 -14.92 -24.95 -18.16
C GLN A 496 -14.36 -23.56 -17.87
N SER A 497 -13.47 -23.07 -18.74
CA SER A 497 -12.92 -21.71 -18.65
C SER A 497 -13.99 -20.67 -18.98
N MET A 498 -14.07 -19.63 -18.14
CA MET A 498 -15.00 -18.52 -18.32
C MET A 498 -14.29 -17.34 -18.97
N TYR A 499 -13.23 -16.86 -18.32
CA TYR A 499 -12.44 -15.73 -18.79
C TYR A 499 -10.99 -15.78 -18.28
N HIS A 500 -10.09 -15.21 -19.08
CA HIS A 500 -8.68 -15.02 -18.75
C HIS A 500 -8.45 -13.56 -18.35
N PHE A 501 -7.57 -13.29 -17.39
CA PHE A 501 -7.25 -11.93 -16.95
C PHE A 501 -5.83 -11.84 -16.39
N ASP A 502 -5.26 -10.64 -16.44
CA ASP A 502 -4.01 -10.32 -15.77
C ASP A 502 -4.24 -9.31 -14.63
N LEU A 503 -3.23 -9.10 -13.80
CA LEU A 503 -3.29 -8.16 -12.67
C LEU A 503 -2.85 -6.74 -13.05
N GLY A 504 -2.66 -6.47 -14.34
CA GLY A 504 -2.25 -5.18 -14.89
C GLY A 504 -3.22 -4.07 -14.50
N ARG A 505 -2.66 -2.88 -14.26
CA ARG A 505 -3.47 -1.71 -13.90
C ARG A 505 -4.27 -1.26 -15.11
N GLN A 506 -5.57 -1.05 -14.90
CA GLN A 506 -6.49 -0.50 -15.88
C GLN A 506 -6.89 0.93 -15.45
N TYR A 507 -7.34 1.73 -16.41
CA TYR A 507 -7.83 3.09 -16.23
C TYR A 507 -9.27 3.21 -16.73
N ALA A 508 -9.95 4.28 -16.33
CA ALA A 508 -11.34 4.53 -16.73
C ALA A 508 -11.56 4.46 -18.25
N ALA A 509 -10.60 4.97 -19.04
CA ALA A 509 -10.66 4.92 -20.50
C ALA A 509 -10.62 3.49 -21.05
N ASP A 510 -9.92 2.55 -20.40
CA ASP A 510 -9.85 1.15 -20.82
C ASP A 510 -11.21 0.46 -20.66
N TYR A 511 -11.93 0.77 -19.57
CA TYR A 511 -13.29 0.27 -19.36
C TYR A 511 -14.27 0.85 -20.39
N VAL A 512 -14.14 2.15 -20.71
CA VAL A 512 -14.98 2.80 -21.74
C VAL A 512 -14.73 2.17 -23.10
N MET A 513 -13.48 1.86 -23.45
CA MET A 513 -13.13 1.16 -24.69
C MET A 513 -13.73 -0.26 -24.72
N GLY A 514 -13.61 -1.02 -23.63
CA GLY A 514 -14.21 -2.36 -23.53
C GLY A 514 -15.74 -2.33 -23.63
N ASN A 515 -16.38 -1.36 -22.97
CA ASN A 515 -17.82 -1.10 -23.04
C ASN A 515 -18.26 -0.73 -24.46
N PHE A 516 -17.53 0.17 -25.13
CA PHE A 516 -17.80 0.55 -26.50
C PHE A 516 -17.70 -0.65 -27.45
N TRP A 517 -16.66 -1.48 -27.32
CA TRP A 517 -16.56 -2.73 -28.08
C TRP A 517 -17.78 -3.64 -27.84
N SER A 518 -18.11 -3.92 -26.58
CA SER A 518 -19.22 -4.80 -26.21
C SER A 518 -20.59 -4.25 -26.64
N ALA A 519 -20.80 -2.94 -26.62
CA ALA A 519 -22.06 -2.32 -26.97
C ALA A 519 -22.22 -2.07 -28.48
N HIS A 520 -21.14 -1.73 -29.20
CA HIS A 520 -21.21 -1.22 -30.58
C HIS A 520 -20.64 -2.15 -31.66
N TRP A 521 -19.78 -3.11 -31.30
CA TRP A 521 -19.24 -4.03 -32.31
C TRP A 521 -20.36 -4.87 -32.92
N PRO A 522 -20.56 -4.90 -34.25
CA PRO A 522 -21.72 -5.52 -34.88
C PRO A 522 -21.91 -7.01 -34.57
N GLN A 523 -20.84 -7.74 -34.26
CA GLN A 523 -20.88 -9.16 -33.91
C GLN A 523 -20.92 -9.41 -32.40
N SER A 524 -21.05 -8.35 -31.58
CA SER A 524 -21.18 -8.51 -30.14
C SER A 524 -22.47 -9.24 -29.80
N HIS A 525 -22.37 -10.31 -29.02
CA HIS A 525 -23.51 -11.09 -28.55
C HIS A 525 -24.58 -10.23 -27.84
N PHE A 526 -24.16 -9.17 -27.15
CA PHE A 526 -25.05 -8.22 -26.46
C PHE A 526 -25.96 -7.41 -27.40
N ARG A 527 -25.74 -7.44 -28.72
CA ARG A 527 -26.57 -6.74 -29.70
C ARG A 527 -27.64 -7.63 -30.34
N HIS A 528 -27.55 -8.95 -30.15
CA HIS A 528 -28.34 -9.94 -30.88
C HIS A 528 -29.35 -10.68 -30.03
N HIS A 529 -29.28 -10.51 -28.71
CA HIS A 529 -30.22 -11.14 -27.78
C HIS A 529 -30.48 -10.23 -26.60
N LEU A 530 -31.70 -10.27 -26.08
CA LEU A 530 -32.02 -9.77 -24.75
C LEU A 530 -31.56 -10.79 -23.73
N LEU A 531 -30.66 -10.40 -22.85
CA LEU A 531 -30.07 -11.26 -21.82
C LEU A 531 -30.35 -10.68 -20.46
N MET A 532 -30.92 -11.47 -19.56
CA MET A 532 -31.04 -11.08 -18.17
C MET A 532 -30.72 -12.21 -17.21
N CYS A 533 -30.17 -11.86 -16.06
CA CYS A 533 -29.96 -12.79 -14.97
C CYS A 533 -30.12 -12.11 -13.62
N ARG A 534 -30.71 -12.83 -12.66
CA ARG A 534 -30.78 -12.42 -11.27
C ARG A 534 -30.58 -13.65 -10.39
N HIS A 535 -29.66 -13.57 -9.43
CA HIS A 535 -29.45 -14.66 -8.48
C HIS A 535 -30.41 -14.52 -7.31
N LEU A 536 -30.62 -15.59 -6.57
CA LEU A 536 -31.44 -15.61 -5.38
C LEU A 536 -30.56 -16.08 -4.20
N PRO A 537 -30.72 -15.50 -2.99
CA PRO A 537 -29.85 -15.83 -1.85
C PRO A 537 -29.89 -17.30 -1.40
N ASP A 538 -30.93 -18.04 -1.77
CA ASP A 538 -31.15 -19.45 -1.44
C ASP A 538 -30.44 -20.44 -2.38
N GLY A 539 -29.64 -19.95 -3.32
CA GLY A 539 -28.94 -20.75 -4.33
C GLY A 539 -29.72 -20.90 -5.64
N GLY A 540 -30.88 -20.26 -5.76
CA GLY A 540 -31.62 -20.17 -7.00
C GLY A 540 -31.11 -19.07 -7.94
N LYS A 541 -31.49 -19.14 -9.22
CA LYS A 541 -31.27 -18.03 -10.15
C LYS A 541 -32.36 -18.00 -11.21
N MET A 542 -32.64 -16.81 -11.72
CA MET A 542 -33.49 -16.59 -12.88
C MET A 542 -32.65 -16.13 -14.04
N THR A 543 -32.90 -16.68 -15.22
CA THR A 543 -32.24 -16.32 -16.47
C THR A 543 -33.29 -16.11 -17.55
N LEU A 544 -33.07 -15.12 -18.41
CA LEU A 544 -33.92 -14.82 -19.53
C LEU A 544 -33.04 -14.61 -20.77
N THR A 545 -33.37 -15.31 -21.85
CA THR A 545 -32.78 -15.09 -23.17
C THR A 545 -33.93 -14.88 -24.16
N ASN A 546 -34.07 -13.67 -24.67
CA ASN A 546 -35.22 -13.26 -25.48
C ASN A 546 -36.55 -13.55 -24.74
N PHE A 547 -37.38 -14.45 -25.27
CA PHE A 547 -38.64 -14.88 -24.65
C PHE A 547 -38.50 -16.10 -23.73
N HIS A 548 -37.32 -16.71 -23.66
CA HIS A 548 -37.08 -17.94 -22.91
C HIS A 548 -36.68 -17.62 -21.47
N PHE A 549 -37.61 -17.79 -20.55
CA PHE A 549 -37.39 -17.66 -19.12
C PHE A 549 -37.07 -19.02 -18.50
N THR A 550 -36.06 -19.06 -17.64
CA THR A 550 -35.73 -20.25 -16.82
C THR A 550 -35.49 -19.85 -15.38
N HIS A 551 -36.15 -20.55 -14.46
CA HIS A 551 -35.90 -20.49 -13.03
C HIS A 551 -35.16 -21.76 -12.59
N TRP A 552 -34.07 -21.55 -11.88
CA TRP A 552 -33.19 -22.58 -11.36
C TRP A 552 -33.23 -22.56 -9.83
N ASP A 553 -33.28 -23.73 -9.20
CA ASP A 553 -33.05 -23.93 -7.76
C ASP A 553 -31.91 -24.93 -7.60
N LYS A 554 -30.84 -24.54 -6.91
CA LYS A 554 -29.65 -25.39 -6.66
C LYS A 554 -29.17 -26.13 -7.91
N ASN A 555 -28.99 -25.39 -9.01
CA ASN A 555 -28.58 -25.89 -10.33
C ASN A 555 -29.55 -26.85 -11.04
N HIS A 556 -30.80 -26.96 -10.57
CA HIS A 556 -31.87 -27.70 -11.24
C HIS A 556 -32.90 -26.74 -11.81
N VAL A 557 -33.35 -26.99 -13.03
CA VAL A 557 -34.45 -26.21 -13.63
C VAL A 557 -35.75 -26.57 -12.93
N VAL A 558 -36.38 -25.59 -12.29
CA VAL A 558 -37.68 -25.75 -11.62
C VAL A 558 -38.83 -25.18 -12.42
N GLU A 559 -38.55 -24.19 -13.28
CA GLU A 559 -39.55 -23.55 -14.13
C GLU A 559 -38.87 -23.20 -15.46
N LYS A 560 -39.51 -23.52 -16.58
CA LYS A 560 -39.11 -23.03 -17.90
C LYS A 560 -40.35 -22.54 -18.62
N LEU A 561 -40.35 -21.29 -19.04
CA LEU A 561 -41.45 -20.67 -19.77
C LEU A 561 -40.93 -20.04 -21.05
N ASP A 562 -41.66 -20.27 -22.13
CA ASP A 562 -41.58 -19.48 -23.34
C ASP A 562 -42.68 -18.43 -23.25
N LEU A 563 -42.28 -17.17 -23.05
CA LEU A 563 -43.20 -16.05 -22.91
C LEU A 563 -43.89 -15.79 -24.26
N ALA A 564 -45.22 -15.71 -24.24
CA ALA A 564 -46.02 -15.75 -25.47
C ALA A 564 -45.88 -14.49 -26.34
N ASP A 565 -45.65 -13.34 -25.72
CA ASP A 565 -45.65 -12.04 -26.39
C ASP A 565 -44.85 -10.98 -25.60
N VAL A 566 -44.72 -9.78 -26.19
CA VAL A 566 -44.01 -8.65 -25.59
C VAL A 566 -44.67 -8.15 -24.29
N PRO A 567 -46.01 -8.05 -24.16
CA PRO A 567 -46.65 -7.75 -22.88
C PRO A 567 -46.23 -8.71 -21.76
N ALA A 568 -46.25 -10.03 -22.01
CA ALA A 568 -45.82 -11.03 -21.03
C ALA A 568 -44.34 -10.88 -20.67
N LEU A 569 -43.49 -10.56 -21.66
CA LEU A 569 -42.08 -10.25 -21.44
C LEU A 569 -41.89 -9.01 -20.56
N TYR A 570 -42.54 -7.90 -20.89
CA TYR A 570 -42.48 -6.65 -20.15
C TYR A 570 -42.88 -6.81 -18.68
N GLU A 571 -43.97 -7.55 -18.43
CA GLU A 571 -44.41 -7.88 -17.08
C GLU A 571 -43.42 -8.80 -16.35
N ALA A 572 -42.78 -9.76 -17.04
CA ALA A 572 -41.73 -10.59 -16.44
C ALA A 572 -40.49 -9.76 -16.04
N LEU A 573 -40.08 -8.78 -16.86
CA LEU A 573 -38.98 -7.87 -16.53
C LEU A 573 -39.27 -7.08 -15.25
N LYS A 574 -40.49 -6.56 -15.14
CA LYS A 574 -40.95 -5.78 -13.99
C LYS A 574 -41.08 -6.62 -12.72
N THR A 575 -41.74 -7.77 -12.80
CA THR A 575 -42.14 -8.55 -11.62
C THR A 575 -41.07 -9.54 -11.16
N ARG A 576 -40.44 -10.29 -12.08
CA ARG A 576 -39.45 -11.33 -11.75
C ARG A 576 -38.05 -10.72 -11.57
N PHE A 577 -37.62 -9.87 -12.49
CA PHE A 577 -36.30 -9.23 -12.43
C PHE A 577 -36.29 -7.91 -11.65
N GLY A 578 -37.45 -7.31 -11.38
CA GLY A 578 -37.56 -6.11 -10.55
C GLY A 578 -37.07 -4.84 -11.25
N LEU A 579 -37.13 -4.79 -12.58
CA LEU A 579 -36.65 -3.65 -13.39
C LEU A 579 -37.55 -2.42 -13.20
N GLY A 580 -36.91 -1.26 -12.98
CA GLY A 580 -37.58 0.04 -12.96
C GLY A 580 -37.91 0.51 -14.38
N VAL A 581 -39.04 0.04 -14.92
CA VAL A 581 -39.50 0.40 -16.27
C VAL A 581 -40.06 1.82 -16.37
N ASP A 582 -40.53 2.38 -15.24
CA ASP A 582 -41.23 3.66 -15.17
C ASP A 582 -40.32 4.87 -14.84
N ASP A 583 -38.99 4.68 -14.77
CA ASP A 583 -38.05 5.78 -14.47
C ASP A 583 -38.01 6.83 -15.60
N ALA A 584 -37.95 8.12 -15.24
CA ALA A 584 -38.05 9.21 -16.20
C ALA A 584 -36.87 9.27 -17.20
N LYS A 585 -35.70 8.76 -16.83
CA LYS A 585 -34.47 8.82 -17.65
C LYS A 585 -34.08 7.44 -18.19
N TYR A 586 -34.17 6.42 -17.35
CA TYR A 586 -33.75 5.05 -17.67
C TYR A 586 -34.91 4.10 -17.86
N GLY A 587 -36.16 4.51 -17.70
CA GLY A 587 -37.33 3.71 -18.03
C GLY A 587 -37.43 3.44 -19.53
N PHE A 588 -38.31 2.52 -19.91
CA PHE A 588 -38.61 2.21 -21.30
C PHE A 588 -40.05 1.70 -21.38
N SER A 589 -40.71 2.00 -22.49
CA SER A 589 -42.09 1.58 -22.75
C SER A 589 -42.15 0.17 -23.32
N GLU A 590 -43.31 -0.46 -23.19
CA GLU A 590 -43.60 -1.74 -23.84
C GLU A 590 -43.40 -1.66 -25.37
N ALA A 591 -43.71 -0.51 -25.98
CA ALA A 591 -43.52 -0.28 -27.40
C ALA A 591 -42.03 -0.21 -27.81
N GLU A 592 -41.17 0.41 -27.00
CA GLU A 592 -39.72 0.36 -27.20
C GLU A 592 -39.19 -1.08 -27.09
N LEU A 593 -39.68 -1.85 -26.10
CA LEU A 593 -39.32 -3.26 -25.98
C LEU A 593 -39.81 -4.08 -27.20
N ALA A 594 -41.02 -3.82 -27.70
CA ALA A 594 -41.53 -4.47 -28.90
C ALA A 594 -40.66 -4.20 -30.12
N ALA A 595 -40.19 -2.96 -30.29
CA ALA A 595 -39.28 -2.59 -31.37
C ALA A 595 -37.94 -3.32 -31.27
N VAL A 596 -37.40 -3.48 -30.05
CA VAL A 596 -36.19 -4.28 -29.80
C VAL A 596 -36.41 -5.75 -30.17
N MET A 597 -37.49 -6.36 -29.70
CA MET A 597 -37.75 -7.78 -29.94
C MET A 597 -38.04 -8.07 -31.43
N ALA A 598 -38.73 -7.17 -32.13
CA ALA A 598 -39.00 -7.30 -33.56
C ALA A 598 -37.71 -7.29 -34.42
N ALA A 599 -36.63 -6.64 -33.96
CA ALA A 599 -35.35 -6.63 -34.67
C ALA A 599 -34.74 -8.04 -34.75
N PHE A 600 -34.96 -8.89 -33.75
CA PHE A 600 -34.44 -10.27 -33.73
C PHE A 600 -35.18 -11.17 -34.73
N ASP A 601 -36.49 -10.99 -34.89
CA ASP A 601 -37.29 -11.77 -35.87
C ASP A 601 -36.90 -11.48 -37.33
N THR A 602 -36.29 -10.32 -37.59
CA THR A 602 -35.82 -9.94 -38.93
C THR A 602 -34.39 -10.42 -39.26
N HIS A 603 -33.64 -10.93 -38.27
CA HIS A 603 -32.28 -11.42 -38.43
C HIS A 603 -32.23 -12.94 -38.16
N PRO A 604 -32.37 -13.81 -39.18
CA PRO A 604 -32.46 -15.27 -39.01
C PRO A 604 -31.21 -15.94 -38.42
N GLU A 605 -30.11 -15.21 -38.21
CA GLU A 605 -28.90 -15.71 -37.53
C GLU A 605 -28.91 -15.48 -36.01
N ALA A 606 -29.86 -14.71 -35.46
CA ALA A 606 -29.95 -14.40 -34.02
C ALA A 606 -30.57 -15.53 -33.16
N GLY A 607 -30.70 -16.74 -33.72
CA GLY A 607 -31.33 -17.89 -33.07
C GLY A 607 -30.47 -19.16 -33.03
N LYS A 608 -29.17 -19.08 -33.30
CA LYS A 608 -28.25 -20.22 -33.27
C LYS A 608 -27.08 -20.03 -32.32
#